data_AF-A0A8K0JN66-F1
#
_entry.id   AF-A0A8K0JN66-F1
#
_cell.length_a   1.000
_cell.length_b   1.000
_cell.length_c   1.000
_cell.angle_alpha   90.00
_cell.angle_beta   90.00
_cell.angle_gamma   90.00
#
_symmetry.space_group_name_H-M   'P 1'
#
loop_
_entity.id
_entity.type
_entity.pdbx_description
1 polymer ?
#
loop_
_entity_poly.entity_id
_entity_poly.type
_entity_poly.pdbx_seq_one_letter_code
_entity_poly.pdbx_strand_id
1 'polypeptide(L)'
;MNRTQLPTLFRGLNLRAQRSITSSPVVNLVNKKFEDAGLPLPPKAPMSSYAFFFTEIYPDIRGSYLNPEGKVDSRAVAKAAGAKWNALSEDEKKPYVQKGKSAQEAYKSSYLKYYNSLSAPDLARLNSILPRPLLNPNLPRTAADGSKLRHNIRNPKKEGEPQRPIGGFFAFMRELREDEGLKKEAEEKGVSKGDMQVWLSKKGGETWATMNDEQKKKYMDQAAAVRSDYVAWKAKQN
;
A
#
# COMPACT_ATOMS: atom_id res chain seq x y z
N MET A 1 50.35 -22.75 -18.70
CA MET A 1 48.90 -22.73 -19.01
C MET A 1 48.15 -22.26 -17.78
N ASN A 2 47.67 -21.01 -17.81
CA ASN A 2 46.97 -20.36 -16.71
C ASN A 2 45.55 -20.94 -16.53
N ARG A 3 45.23 -21.43 -15.33
CA ARG A 3 43.86 -21.59 -14.85
C ARG A 3 43.74 -20.87 -13.52
N THR A 4 43.33 -19.61 -13.61
CA THR A 4 42.88 -18.79 -12.49
C THR A 4 41.68 -19.47 -11.84
N GLN A 5 41.87 -20.05 -10.65
CA GLN A 5 40.77 -20.51 -9.83
C GLN A 5 40.12 -19.29 -9.16
N LEU A 6 38.85 -19.06 -9.50
CA LEU A 6 38.02 -18.06 -8.83
C LEU A 6 37.77 -18.49 -7.37
N PRO A 7 37.89 -17.59 -6.38
CA PRO A 7 37.62 -17.95 -5.00
C PRO A 7 36.12 -18.18 -4.79
N THR A 8 35.80 -19.38 -4.32
CA THR A 8 34.47 -19.82 -3.90
C THR A 8 33.99 -19.03 -2.67
N LEU A 9 33.40 -17.86 -2.89
CA LEU A 9 32.68 -17.09 -1.87
C LEU A 9 31.23 -17.56 -1.76
N PHE A 10 31.02 -18.76 -1.20
CA PHE A 10 29.71 -19.20 -0.73
C PHE A 10 29.86 -19.80 0.68
N ARG A 11 30.05 -18.94 1.68
CA ARG A 11 29.82 -19.32 3.07
C ARG A 11 28.31 -19.27 3.34
N GLY A 12 27.76 -20.41 3.76
CA GLY A 12 26.35 -20.60 4.02
C GLY A 12 25.74 -19.50 4.89
N LEU A 13 24.55 -19.03 4.49
CA LEU A 13 23.74 -18.10 5.26
C LEU A 13 23.48 -18.68 6.65
N ASN A 14 24.11 -18.07 7.65
CA ASN A 14 23.87 -18.38 9.04
C ASN A 14 22.45 -17.90 9.41
N LEU A 15 21.47 -18.82 9.51
CA LEU A 15 20.07 -18.53 9.89
C LEU A 15 19.95 -17.74 11.21
N ARG A 16 21.00 -17.75 12.04
CA ARG A 16 21.05 -17.04 13.34
C ARG A 16 21.07 -15.51 13.19
N ALA A 17 21.66 -14.98 12.11
CA ALA A 17 21.69 -13.52 11.87
C ALA A 17 20.33 -12.96 11.43
N GLN A 18 19.41 -13.81 10.98
CA GLN A 18 18.06 -13.39 10.60
C GLN A 18 17.12 -13.14 11.80
N ARG A 19 17.45 -13.68 12.99
CA ARG A 19 16.57 -13.61 14.17
C ARG A 19 16.63 -12.27 14.90
N SER A 20 17.73 -11.51 14.81
CA SER A 20 17.94 -10.33 15.68
C SER A 20 17.43 -9.01 15.12
N ILE A 21 17.08 -8.93 13.83
CA ILE A 21 16.77 -7.64 13.17
C ILE A 21 15.26 -7.33 13.17
N THR A 22 14.37 -8.29 13.46
CA THR A 22 12.94 -8.17 13.08
C THR A 22 11.89 -8.56 14.12
N SER A 23 12.24 -8.91 15.36
CA SER A 23 11.22 -9.26 16.35
C SER A 23 10.60 -7.99 16.97
N SER A 24 9.58 -7.46 16.29
CA SER A 24 8.73 -6.40 16.83
C SER A 24 7.80 -6.98 17.92
N PRO A 25 7.59 -6.28 19.06
CA PRO A 25 6.65 -6.69 20.09
C PRO A 25 5.24 -6.97 19.54
N VAL A 26 4.84 -6.19 18.52
CA VAL A 26 3.55 -6.38 17.83
C VAL A 26 3.50 -7.71 17.09
N VAL A 27 4.59 -8.11 16.43
CA VAL A 27 4.67 -9.39 15.69
C VAL A 27 4.61 -10.56 16.67
N ASN A 28 5.30 -10.46 17.81
CA ASN A 28 5.25 -11.51 18.84
C ASN A 28 3.85 -11.65 19.44
N LEU A 29 3.19 -10.52 19.75
CA LEU A 29 1.82 -10.53 20.26
C LEU A 29 0.84 -11.14 19.25
N VAL A 30 0.99 -10.81 17.97
CA VAL A 30 0.18 -11.41 16.91
C VAL A 30 0.45 -12.91 16.86
N ASN A 31 1.70 -13.36 16.76
CA ASN A 31 2.03 -14.79 16.72
C ASN A 31 1.44 -15.56 17.92
N LYS A 32 1.48 -14.98 19.13
CA LYS A 32 0.86 -15.57 20.31
C LYS A 32 -0.65 -15.76 20.14
N LYS A 33 -1.36 -14.75 19.61
CA LYS A 33 -2.81 -14.86 19.33
C LYS A 33 -3.14 -15.96 18.31
N PHE A 34 -2.23 -16.25 17.39
CA PHE A 34 -2.39 -17.36 16.44
C PHE A 34 -2.21 -18.71 17.12
N GLU A 35 -1.17 -18.85 17.96
CA GLU A 35 -0.92 -20.05 18.76
C GLU A 35 -2.10 -20.33 19.71
N ASP A 36 -2.57 -19.31 20.44
CA ASP A 36 -3.72 -19.40 21.35
C ASP A 36 -5.01 -19.81 20.63
N ALA A 37 -5.17 -19.41 19.36
CA ALA A 37 -6.33 -19.75 18.53
C ALA A 37 -6.18 -21.11 17.80
N GLY A 38 -5.05 -21.79 17.93
CA GLY A 38 -4.76 -23.04 17.20
C GLY A 38 -4.68 -22.85 15.67
N LEU A 39 -4.43 -21.62 15.21
CA LEU A 39 -4.43 -21.27 13.79
C LEU A 39 -3.01 -21.32 13.22
N PRO A 40 -2.82 -21.80 11.98
CA PRO A 40 -1.52 -21.81 11.35
C PRO A 40 -1.05 -20.37 11.11
N LEU A 41 0.26 -20.12 11.27
CA LEU A 41 0.84 -18.81 11.00
C LEU A 41 0.87 -18.53 9.49
N PRO A 42 0.57 -17.29 9.05
CA PRO A 42 0.68 -16.93 7.65
C PRO A 42 2.14 -16.97 7.22
N PRO A 43 2.43 -17.35 5.96
CA PRO A 43 3.78 -17.28 5.42
C PRO A 43 4.37 -15.89 5.60
N LYS A 44 5.65 -15.81 5.95
CA LYS A 44 6.35 -14.53 6.11
C LYS A 44 6.50 -13.84 4.76
N ALA A 45 6.35 -12.51 4.74
CA ALA A 45 6.51 -11.72 3.53
C ALA A 45 7.88 -11.96 2.87
N PRO A 46 7.95 -11.97 1.52
CA PRO A 46 9.19 -12.21 0.81
C PRO A 46 10.16 -11.04 1.01
N MET A 47 11.46 -11.35 1.06
CA MET A 47 12.49 -10.32 1.07
C MET A 47 12.55 -9.63 -0.30
N SER A 48 12.59 -8.30 -0.27
CA SER A 48 12.84 -7.46 -1.46
C SER A 48 14.30 -7.61 -1.94
N SER A 49 14.58 -7.25 -3.18
CA SER A 49 15.94 -7.18 -3.73
C SER A 49 16.88 -6.34 -2.85
N TYR A 50 16.42 -5.16 -2.42
CA TYR A 50 17.16 -4.31 -1.48
C TYR A 50 17.36 -4.99 -0.12
N ALA A 51 16.38 -5.77 0.36
CA ALA A 51 16.51 -6.45 1.64
C ALA A 51 17.62 -7.53 1.60
N PHE A 52 17.75 -8.25 0.49
CA PHE A 52 18.88 -9.18 0.29
C PHE A 52 20.23 -8.45 0.33
N PHE A 53 20.35 -7.35 -0.41
CA PHE A 53 21.55 -6.51 -0.37
C PHE A 53 21.84 -5.97 1.04
N PHE A 54 20.80 -5.48 1.72
CA PHE A 54 20.92 -4.96 3.07
C PHE A 54 21.40 -6.05 4.04
N THR A 55 20.90 -7.28 3.94
CA THR A 55 21.35 -8.39 4.78
C THR A 55 22.81 -8.75 4.56
N GLU A 56 23.33 -8.57 3.34
CA GLU A 56 24.73 -8.85 2.99
C GLU A 56 25.65 -7.73 3.51
N ILE A 57 25.26 -6.46 3.36
CA ILE A 57 26.10 -5.32 3.77
C ILE A 57 26.00 -4.99 5.27
N TYR A 58 24.86 -5.26 5.92
CA TYR A 58 24.62 -4.94 7.32
C TYR A 58 25.76 -5.35 8.29
N PRO A 59 26.29 -6.60 8.26
CA PRO A 59 27.39 -6.98 9.15
C PRO A 59 28.66 -6.14 8.98
N ASP A 60 28.93 -5.64 7.77
CA ASP A 60 30.13 -4.86 7.45
C ASP A 60 29.99 -3.41 7.93
N ILE A 61 28.81 -2.82 7.76
CA ILE A 61 28.61 -1.39 8.09
C ILE A 61 28.23 -1.16 9.55
N ARG A 62 27.56 -2.12 10.23
CA ARG A 62 27.06 -1.90 11.59
C ARG A 62 28.15 -1.54 12.60
N GLY A 63 29.38 -2.02 12.38
CA GLY A 63 30.54 -1.77 13.25
C GLY A 63 31.04 -0.32 13.21
N SER A 64 30.77 0.40 12.12
CA SER A 64 31.20 1.80 11.96
C SER A 64 30.16 2.81 12.48
N TYR A 65 28.95 2.34 12.80
CA TYR A 65 27.83 3.20 13.22
C TYR A 65 27.33 2.82 14.62
N LEU A 66 28.26 2.61 15.56
CA LEU A 66 27.92 2.50 16.98
C LEU A 66 27.83 3.89 17.61
N ASN A 67 26.77 4.11 18.39
CA ASN A 67 26.65 5.25 19.28
C ASN A 67 27.63 5.13 20.46
N PRO A 68 27.88 6.21 21.21
CA PRO A 68 28.72 6.19 22.41
C PRO A 68 28.28 5.14 23.46
N GLU A 69 27.00 4.78 23.49
CA GLU A 69 26.45 3.71 24.34
C GLU A 69 26.70 2.28 23.82
N GLY A 70 27.46 2.10 22.73
CA GLY A 70 27.70 0.80 22.10
C GLY A 70 26.48 0.20 21.38
N LYS A 71 25.40 0.99 21.21
CA LYS A 71 24.22 0.59 20.43
C LYS A 71 24.40 0.97 18.98
N VAL A 72 24.02 0.09 18.05
CA VAL A 72 24.05 0.37 16.62
C VAL A 72 23.00 1.44 16.28
N ASP A 73 23.44 2.55 15.69
CA ASP A 73 22.54 3.54 15.09
C ASP A 73 21.94 2.97 13.79
N SER A 74 20.81 2.29 13.96
CA SER A 74 20.07 1.67 12.87
C SER A 74 19.67 2.67 11.78
N ARG A 75 19.46 3.94 12.14
CA ARG A 75 19.06 4.98 11.18
C ARG A 75 20.26 5.40 10.32
N ALA A 76 21.43 5.61 10.93
CA ALA A 76 22.65 5.91 10.19
C ALA A 76 23.06 4.75 9.28
N VAL A 77 22.99 3.51 9.79
CA VAL A 77 23.24 2.28 9.02
C VAL A 77 22.31 2.18 7.81
N ALA A 78 21.00 2.37 8.01
CA ALA A 78 20.03 2.32 6.92
C ALA A 78 20.27 3.41 5.86
N LYS A 79 20.63 4.64 6.29
CA LYS A 79 20.97 5.74 5.39
C LYS A 79 22.20 5.42 4.55
N ALA A 80 23.26 4.88 5.17
CA ALA A 80 24.48 4.48 4.48
C ALA A 80 24.23 3.33 3.50
N ALA A 81 23.47 2.32 3.89
CA ALA A 81 23.10 1.21 3.01
C ALA A 81 22.24 1.67 1.83
N GLY A 82 21.30 2.60 2.06
CA GLY A 82 20.50 3.21 0.99
C GLY A 82 21.36 3.98 -0.01
N ALA A 83 22.34 4.76 0.46
CA ALA A 83 23.29 5.45 -0.41
C ALA A 83 24.12 4.48 -1.26
N LYS A 84 24.65 3.41 -0.65
CA LYS A 84 25.39 2.36 -1.37
C LYS A 84 24.53 1.68 -2.43
N TRP A 85 23.28 1.32 -2.09
CA TRP A 85 22.37 0.71 -3.05
C TRP A 85 22.09 1.62 -4.24
N ASN A 86 21.88 2.92 -4.01
CA ASN A 86 21.61 3.87 -5.09
C ASN A 86 22.83 4.06 -6.01
N ALA A 87 24.03 3.97 -5.45
CA ALA A 87 25.29 4.07 -6.21
C ALA A 87 25.61 2.82 -7.06
N LEU A 88 25.05 1.65 -6.74
CA LEU A 88 25.26 0.44 -7.54
C LEU A 88 24.70 0.58 -8.96
N SER A 89 25.41 0.01 -9.93
CA SER A 89 24.98 -0.12 -11.31
C SER A 89 23.80 -1.10 -11.45
N GLU A 90 23.12 -1.06 -12.61
CA GLU A 90 22.04 -2.01 -12.89
C GLU A 90 22.56 -3.46 -12.92
N ASP A 91 23.77 -3.68 -13.42
CA ASP A 91 24.40 -5.00 -13.49
C ASP A 91 24.67 -5.59 -12.10
N GLU A 92 25.10 -4.78 -11.16
CA GLU A 92 25.31 -5.20 -9.76
C GLU A 92 23.97 -5.43 -9.03
N LYS A 93 22.91 -4.71 -9.43
CA LYS A 93 21.56 -4.89 -8.89
C LYS A 93 20.85 -6.13 -9.45
N LYS A 94 21.16 -6.55 -10.69
CA LYS A 94 20.55 -7.72 -11.37
C LYS A 94 20.46 -8.98 -10.49
N PRO A 95 21.53 -9.47 -9.83
CA PRO A 95 21.44 -10.68 -9.00
C PRO A 95 20.47 -10.50 -7.82
N TYR A 96 20.44 -9.33 -7.19
CA TYR A 96 19.50 -9.05 -6.11
C TYR A 96 18.06 -8.95 -6.59
N VAL A 97 17.84 -8.35 -7.77
CA VAL A 97 16.52 -8.29 -8.41
C VAL A 97 16.02 -9.70 -8.74
N GLN A 98 16.88 -10.58 -9.27
CA GLN A 98 16.54 -11.97 -9.54
C GLN A 98 16.21 -12.75 -8.26
N LYS A 99 17.05 -12.63 -7.21
CA LYS A 99 16.78 -13.21 -5.88
C LYS A 99 15.43 -12.73 -5.31
N GLY A 100 15.16 -11.42 -5.41
CA GLY A 100 13.90 -10.82 -4.99
C GLY A 100 12.68 -11.37 -5.73
N LYS A 101 12.78 -11.50 -7.06
CA LYS A 101 11.72 -12.09 -7.90
C LYS A 101 11.46 -13.55 -7.54
N SER A 102 12.51 -14.36 -7.43
CA SER A 102 12.41 -15.78 -7.05
C SER A 102 11.78 -15.94 -5.65
N ALA A 103 12.21 -15.14 -4.67
CA ALA A 103 11.61 -15.15 -3.33
C ALA A 103 10.13 -14.75 -3.35
N GLN A 104 9.76 -13.80 -4.20
CA GLN A 104 8.36 -13.39 -4.36
C GLN A 104 7.50 -14.51 -4.98
N GLU A 105 8.02 -15.26 -5.94
CA GLU A 105 7.33 -16.40 -6.56
C GLU A 105 7.17 -17.58 -5.58
N ALA A 106 8.22 -17.89 -4.81
CA ALA A 106 8.16 -18.86 -3.72
C ALA A 106 7.13 -18.46 -2.65
N TYR A 107 7.07 -17.16 -2.32
CA TYR A 107 6.04 -16.64 -1.42
C TYR A 107 4.63 -16.76 -2.02
N LYS A 108 4.42 -16.39 -3.28
CA LYS A 108 3.10 -16.50 -3.93
C LYS A 108 2.57 -17.93 -3.91
N SER A 109 3.42 -18.91 -4.23
CA SER A 109 3.04 -20.33 -4.22
C SER A 109 2.75 -20.87 -2.81
N SER A 110 3.59 -20.55 -1.82
CA SER A 110 3.35 -20.93 -0.42
C SER A 110 2.13 -20.23 0.17
N TYR A 111 1.91 -18.96 -0.16
CA TYR A 111 0.74 -18.19 0.26
C TYR A 111 -0.57 -18.74 -0.32
N LEU A 112 -0.55 -19.15 -1.60
CA LEU A 112 -1.71 -19.79 -2.22
C LEU A 112 -2.05 -21.12 -1.56
N LYS A 113 -1.04 -21.97 -1.27
CA LYS A 113 -1.24 -23.22 -0.53
C LYS A 113 -1.81 -22.98 0.87
N TYR A 114 -1.24 -22.00 1.58
CA TYR A 114 -1.73 -21.61 2.91
C TYR A 114 -3.19 -21.13 2.85
N TYR A 115 -3.51 -20.21 1.94
CA TYR A 115 -4.88 -19.68 1.80
C TYR A 115 -5.89 -20.79 1.47
N ASN A 116 -5.55 -21.71 0.56
CA ASN A 116 -6.43 -22.81 0.18
C ASN A 116 -6.55 -23.90 1.25
N SER A 117 -5.58 -24.01 2.17
CA SER A 117 -5.65 -24.94 3.30
C SER A 117 -6.59 -24.49 4.42
N LEU A 118 -7.00 -23.21 4.43
CA LEU A 118 -7.84 -22.64 5.46
C LEU A 118 -9.33 -22.82 5.15
N SER A 119 -10.10 -23.21 6.16
CA SER A 119 -11.55 -23.25 6.08
C SER A 119 -12.16 -21.83 6.19
N ALA A 120 -13.40 -21.65 5.72
CA ALA A 120 -14.11 -20.37 5.85
C ALA A 120 -14.20 -19.83 7.29
N PRO A 121 -14.52 -20.64 8.32
CA PRO A 121 -14.53 -20.15 9.70
C PRO A 121 -13.12 -19.80 10.20
N ASP A 122 -12.08 -20.55 9.79
CA ASP A 122 -10.70 -20.23 10.16
C ASP A 122 -10.24 -18.92 9.52
N LEU A 123 -10.60 -18.66 8.25
CA LEU A 123 -10.36 -17.38 7.59
C LEU A 123 -11.03 -16.21 8.32
N ALA A 124 -12.25 -16.38 8.81
CA ALA A 124 -12.95 -15.36 9.58
C ALA A 124 -12.24 -15.07 10.91
N ARG A 125 -11.83 -16.12 11.64
CA ARG A 125 -11.04 -15.98 12.89
C ARG A 125 -9.70 -15.30 12.61
N LEU A 126 -8.98 -15.70 11.57
CA LEU A 126 -7.72 -15.10 11.14
C LEU A 126 -7.86 -13.61 10.84
N ASN A 127 -8.89 -13.23 10.09
CA ASN A 127 -9.15 -11.85 9.73
C ASN A 127 -9.52 -10.98 10.94
N SER A 128 -10.01 -11.58 12.04
CA SER A 128 -10.26 -10.87 13.30
C SER A 128 -8.99 -10.59 14.12
N ILE A 129 -7.98 -11.47 14.00
CA ILE A 129 -6.71 -11.36 14.74
C ILE A 129 -5.75 -10.42 14.00
N LEU A 130 -5.71 -10.49 12.68
CA LEU A 130 -4.79 -9.73 11.86
C LEU A 130 -5.17 -8.24 11.78
N PRO A 131 -4.19 -7.31 11.78
CA PRO A 131 -4.45 -5.89 11.60
C PRO A 131 -4.97 -5.55 10.19
N ARG A 132 -4.74 -6.46 9.23
CA ARG A 132 -5.27 -6.39 7.86
C ARG A 132 -5.75 -7.78 7.47
N PRO A 133 -6.97 -7.91 6.89
CA PRO A 133 -7.47 -9.18 6.40
C PRO A 133 -6.51 -9.82 5.40
N LEU A 134 -6.50 -11.16 5.37
CA LEU A 134 -5.79 -11.92 4.35
C LEU A 134 -6.36 -11.59 2.97
N LEU A 135 -5.45 -11.49 2.01
CA LEU A 135 -5.78 -11.13 0.64
C LEU A 135 -6.11 -12.41 -0.12
N ASN A 136 -7.29 -12.51 -0.70
CA ASN A 136 -7.61 -13.65 -1.55
C ASN A 136 -6.66 -13.68 -2.77
N PRO A 137 -5.77 -14.68 -2.90
CA PRO A 137 -4.81 -14.74 -3.98
C PRO A 137 -5.47 -15.10 -5.32
N ASN A 138 -6.66 -15.74 -5.29
CA ASN A 138 -7.39 -16.21 -6.46
C ASN A 138 -8.16 -15.10 -7.19
N LEU A 139 -8.36 -13.94 -6.55
CA LEU A 139 -9.04 -12.79 -7.17
C LEU A 139 -8.03 -11.81 -7.77
N PRO A 140 -8.27 -11.25 -8.96
CA PRO A 140 -7.39 -10.24 -9.55
C PRO A 140 -7.34 -8.97 -8.69
N ARG A 141 -6.31 -8.14 -8.88
CA ARG A 141 -6.13 -6.89 -8.10
C ARG A 141 -7.18 -5.84 -8.42
N THR A 142 -7.62 -5.83 -9.67
CA THR A 142 -8.65 -4.98 -10.24
C THR A 142 -9.66 -5.87 -10.92
N ALA A 143 -10.95 -5.54 -10.81
CA ALA A 143 -11.98 -6.18 -11.63
C ALA A 143 -11.84 -5.69 -13.08
N ALA A 144 -12.59 -6.32 -13.99
CA ALA A 144 -12.60 -5.96 -15.40
C ALA A 144 -13.06 -4.50 -15.65
N ASP A 145 -13.83 -3.94 -14.73
CA ASP A 145 -14.29 -2.55 -14.69
C ASP A 145 -13.23 -1.56 -14.14
N GLY A 146 -12.03 -2.05 -13.80
CA GLY A 146 -10.96 -1.24 -13.20
C GLY A 146 -11.15 -0.96 -11.70
N SER A 147 -12.23 -1.45 -11.08
CA SER A 147 -12.47 -1.26 -9.65
C SER A 147 -11.48 -2.08 -8.81
N LYS A 148 -10.99 -1.50 -7.70
CA LYS A 148 -10.02 -2.16 -6.81
C LYS A 148 -10.73 -3.20 -5.94
N LEU A 149 -10.87 -4.43 -6.44
CA LEU A 149 -11.39 -5.60 -5.70
C LEU A 149 -10.70 -5.81 -4.34
N ARG A 150 -9.40 -5.48 -4.26
CA ARG A 150 -8.53 -5.83 -3.12
C ARG A 150 -8.55 -4.87 -1.92
N HIS A 151 -9.18 -3.69 -2.01
CA HIS A 151 -9.14 -2.68 -0.93
C HIS A 151 -10.48 -2.41 -0.24
N ASN A 152 -11.59 -2.93 -0.76
CA ASN A 152 -12.92 -2.64 -0.23
C ASN A 152 -13.49 -3.72 0.71
N ILE A 153 -12.67 -4.72 1.09
CA ILE A 153 -13.13 -5.85 1.93
C ILE A 153 -13.55 -5.37 3.33
N ARG A 154 -12.99 -4.25 3.83
CA ARG A 154 -13.36 -3.74 5.15
C ARG A 154 -14.79 -3.20 5.20
N ASN A 155 -15.29 -2.66 4.09
CA ASN A 155 -16.64 -2.11 3.93
C ASN A 155 -17.18 -2.50 2.54
N PRO A 156 -17.63 -3.75 2.32
CA PRO A 156 -18.27 -4.11 1.06
C PRO A 156 -19.52 -3.25 0.88
N LYS A 157 -19.71 -2.69 -0.32
CA LYS A 157 -20.92 -1.94 -0.66
C LYS A 157 -22.11 -2.89 -0.48
N LYS A 158 -23.03 -2.58 0.43
CA LYS A 158 -24.24 -3.41 0.59
C LYS A 158 -25.13 -3.20 -0.64
N GLU A 159 -25.75 -4.26 -1.12
CA GLU A 159 -26.70 -4.20 -2.23
C GLU A 159 -27.86 -3.28 -1.83
N GLY A 160 -28.08 -2.21 -2.60
CA GLY A 160 -29.06 -1.16 -2.26
C GLY A 160 -28.54 0.02 -1.41
N GLU A 161 -27.26 0.09 -1.07
CA GLU A 161 -26.69 1.28 -0.39
C GLU A 161 -26.61 2.48 -1.35
N PRO A 162 -27.35 3.59 -1.08
CA PRO A 162 -27.26 4.80 -1.88
C PRO A 162 -25.86 5.41 -1.75
N GLN A 163 -25.41 6.10 -2.81
CA GLN A 163 -24.15 6.82 -2.72
C GLN A 163 -24.22 7.90 -1.63
N ARG A 164 -23.08 8.16 -1.00
CA ARG A 164 -22.99 9.21 0.01
C ARG A 164 -23.39 10.56 -0.63
N PRO A 165 -24.13 11.39 0.10
CA PRO A 165 -24.62 12.66 -0.41
C PRO A 165 -23.43 13.55 -0.77
N ILE A 166 -23.50 14.15 -1.95
CA ILE A 166 -22.49 15.05 -2.47
C ILE A 166 -22.65 16.40 -1.75
N GLY A 167 -21.56 16.93 -1.17
CA GLY A 167 -21.59 18.24 -0.51
C GLY A 167 -21.77 19.39 -1.50
N GLY A 168 -22.22 20.57 -1.04
CA GLY A 168 -22.54 21.71 -1.92
C GLY A 168 -21.39 22.13 -2.84
N PHE A 169 -20.17 22.18 -2.33
CA PHE A 169 -18.98 22.42 -3.15
C PHE A 169 -18.81 21.40 -4.28
N PHE A 170 -19.07 20.12 -4.01
CA PHE A 170 -18.91 19.07 -5.02
C PHE A 170 -20.07 19.04 -6.04
N ALA A 171 -21.26 19.52 -5.65
CA ALA A 171 -22.36 19.75 -6.58
C ALA A 171 -21.99 20.87 -7.58
N PHE A 172 -21.41 21.97 -7.07
CA PHE A 172 -20.83 23.02 -7.88
C PHE A 172 -19.70 22.52 -8.80
N MET A 173 -18.78 21.72 -8.25
CA MET A 173 -17.69 21.13 -9.04
C MET A 173 -18.19 20.21 -10.16
N ARG A 174 -19.39 19.63 -10.06
CA ARG A 174 -19.96 18.81 -11.13
C ARG A 174 -20.34 19.70 -12.32
N GLU A 175 -21.01 20.81 -12.05
CA GLU A 175 -21.38 21.81 -13.06
C GLU A 175 -20.13 22.42 -13.71
N LEU A 176 -19.11 22.78 -12.92
CA LEU A 176 -17.84 23.29 -13.46
C LEU A 176 -17.05 22.28 -14.29
N ARG A 177 -17.18 20.98 -14.00
CA ARG A 177 -16.53 19.94 -14.80
C ARG A 177 -17.30 19.67 -16.10
N GLU A 178 -18.56 20.07 -16.18
CA GLU A 178 -19.40 19.97 -17.37
C GLU A 178 -19.30 21.24 -18.25
N ASP A 179 -18.81 22.36 -17.70
CA ASP A 179 -18.53 23.58 -18.45
C ASP A 179 -17.40 23.38 -19.48
N GLU A 180 -17.79 23.32 -20.76
CA GLU A 180 -16.90 23.15 -21.91
C GLU A 180 -15.99 24.37 -22.12
N GLY A 181 -16.32 25.54 -21.58
CA GLY A 181 -15.49 26.75 -21.68
C GLY A 181 -14.17 26.61 -20.92
N LEU A 182 -14.22 26.11 -19.68
CA LEU A 182 -13.03 25.85 -18.86
C LEU A 182 -12.19 24.69 -19.39
N LYS A 183 -12.82 23.69 -20.02
CA LYS A 183 -12.08 22.60 -20.67
C LYS A 183 -11.27 23.11 -21.85
N LYS A 184 -11.87 23.95 -22.70
CA LYS A 184 -11.17 24.58 -23.83
C LYS A 184 -10.04 25.49 -23.36
N GLU A 185 -10.24 26.26 -22.29
CA GLU A 185 -9.18 27.08 -21.68
C GLU A 185 -8.01 26.22 -21.17
N ALA A 186 -8.30 25.03 -20.61
CA ALA A 186 -7.27 24.08 -20.18
C ALA A 186 -6.51 23.47 -21.37
N GLU A 187 -7.22 23.16 -22.47
CA GLU A 187 -6.62 22.64 -23.71
C GLU A 187 -5.73 23.69 -24.39
N GLU A 188 -6.17 24.95 -24.44
CA GLU A 188 -5.38 26.08 -24.95
C GLU A 188 -4.14 26.36 -24.10
N LYS A 189 -4.23 26.15 -22.79
CA LYS A 189 -3.07 26.24 -21.86
C LYS A 189 -2.16 25.02 -21.90
N GLY A 190 -2.40 24.06 -22.80
CA GLY A 190 -1.55 22.88 -22.98
C GLY A 190 -1.64 21.87 -21.84
N VAL A 191 -2.72 21.87 -21.06
CA VAL A 191 -2.92 20.90 -19.97
C VAL A 191 -3.21 19.52 -20.56
N SER A 192 -2.47 18.51 -20.11
CA SER A 192 -2.68 17.13 -20.57
C SER A 192 -4.07 16.61 -20.17
N LYS A 193 -4.64 15.68 -20.95
CA LYS A 193 -5.92 15.02 -20.60
C LYS A 193 -5.87 14.32 -19.23
N GLY A 194 -4.70 13.86 -18.80
CA GLY A 194 -4.49 13.25 -17.48
C GLY A 194 -4.54 14.26 -16.33
N ASP A 195 -4.15 15.51 -16.59
CA ASP A 195 -4.06 16.58 -15.59
C ASP A 195 -5.26 17.54 -15.62
N MET A 196 -6.11 17.46 -16.65
CA MET A 196 -7.28 18.31 -16.84
C MET A 196 -8.21 18.31 -15.61
N GLN A 197 -8.44 17.14 -15.03
CA GLN A 197 -9.26 17.00 -13.82
C GLN A 197 -8.64 17.71 -12.60
N VAL A 198 -7.31 17.69 -12.47
CA VAL A 198 -6.58 18.36 -11.39
C VAL A 198 -6.63 19.87 -11.58
N TRP A 199 -6.46 20.34 -12.81
CA TRP A 199 -6.54 21.75 -13.16
C TRP A 199 -7.93 22.33 -12.91
N LEU A 200 -8.99 21.67 -13.38
CA LEU A 200 -10.38 22.05 -13.14
C LEU A 200 -10.70 22.07 -11.64
N SER A 201 -10.11 21.15 -10.85
CA SER A 201 -10.31 21.13 -9.39
C SER A 201 -9.65 22.32 -8.68
N LYS A 202 -8.49 22.78 -9.15
CA LYS A 202 -7.84 23.99 -8.61
C LYS A 202 -8.65 25.24 -8.96
N LYS A 203 -9.05 25.37 -10.24
CA LYS A 203 -9.88 26.47 -10.71
C LYS A 203 -11.23 26.52 -9.99
N GLY A 204 -11.88 25.37 -9.82
CA GLY A 204 -13.14 25.29 -9.09
C GLY A 204 -13.02 25.60 -7.59
N GLY A 205 -11.87 25.31 -6.98
CA GLY A 205 -11.58 25.77 -5.61
C GLY A 205 -11.42 27.29 -5.52
N GLU A 206 -10.68 27.89 -6.47
CA GLU A 206 -10.50 29.34 -6.56
C GLU A 206 -11.83 30.08 -6.79
N THR A 207 -12.66 29.59 -7.71
CA THR A 207 -13.97 30.19 -8.00
C THR A 207 -14.94 30.01 -6.84
N TRP A 208 -14.96 28.85 -6.18
CA TRP A 208 -15.78 28.66 -4.98
C TRP A 208 -15.34 29.59 -3.83
N ALA A 209 -14.05 29.87 -3.69
CA ALA A 209 -13.57 30.80 -2.68
C ALA A 209 -14.08 32.23 -2.92
N THR A 210 -14.15 32.67 -4.18
CA THR A 210 -14.59 34.03 -4.58
C THR A 210 -16.11 34.18 -4.74
N MET A 211 -16.87 33.09 -4.81
CA MET A 211 -18.33 33.12 -4.94
C MET A 211 -19.03 33.72 -3.71
N ASN A 212 -20.10 34.48 -3.98
CA ASN A 212 -20.93 35.10 -2.94
C ASN A 212 -21.80 34.06 -2.22
N ASP A 213 -22.25 34.36 -1.00
CA ASP A 213 -22.96 33.40 -0.14
C ASP A 213 -24.28 32.93 -0.76
N GLU A 214 -24.93 33.74 -1.61
CA GLU A 214 -26.16 33.39 -2.33
C GLU A 214 -25.94 32.30 -3.40
N GLN A 215 -24.80 32.36 -4.10
CA GLN A 215 -24.43 31.36 -5.11
C GLN A 215 -24.09 30.04 -4.43
N LYS A 216 -23.35 30.11 -3.32
CA LYS A 216 -23.06 28.94 -2.47
C LYS A 216 -24.33 28.33 -1.89
N LYS A 217 -25.29 29.17 -1.48
CA LYS A 217 -26.56 28.74 -0.86
C LYS A 217 -27.37 27.82 -1.77
N LYS A 218 -27.47 28.13 -3.08
CA LYS A 218 -28.11 27.25 -4.08
C LYS A 218 -27.55 25.81 -4.02
N TYR A 219 -26.23 25.68 -3.98
CA TYR A 219 -25.57 24.37 -3.95
C TYR A 219 -25.64 23.71 -2.57
N MET A 220 -25.61 24.50 -1.49
CA MET A 220 -25.78 23.98 -0.13
C MET A 220 -27.19 23.44 0.11
N ASP A 221 -28.23 24.09 -0.42
CA ASP A 221 -29.62 23.65 -0.31
C ASP A 221 -29.85 22.36 -1.11
N GLN A 222 -29.29 22.27 -2.32
CA GLN A 222 -29.28 21.04 -3.11
C GLN A 222 -28.57 19.88 -2.38
N ALA A 223 -27.42 20.16 -1.76
CA ALA A 223 -26.69 19.16 -0.99
C ALA A 223 -27.42 18.77 0.31
N ALA A 224 -28.14 19.70 0.94
CA ALA A 224 -28.93 19.44 2.13
C ALA A 224 -30.11 18.51 1.83
N ALA A 225 -30.80 18.69 0.70
CA ALA A 225 -31.86 17.81 0.25
C ALA A 225 -31.35 16.37 0.06
N VAL A 226 -30.28 16.18 -0.73
CA VAL A 226 -29.69 14.84 -0.95
C VAL A 226 -29.15 14.22 0.34
N ARG A 227 -28.62 15.05 1.26
CA ARG A 227 -28.19 14.59 2.58
C ARG A 227 -29.36 14.10 3.43
N SER A 228 -30.51 14.74 3.35
CA SER A 228 -31.71 14.34 4.10
C SER A 228 -32.22 12.96 3.67
N ASP A 229 -32.24 12.67 2.37
CA ASP A 229 -32.63 11.35 1.83
C ASP A 229 -31.68 10.24 2.31
N TYR A 230 -30.37 10.50 2.33
CA TYR A 230 -29.38 9.56 2.81
C TYR A 230 -29.48 9.30 4.31
N VAL A 231 -29.75 10.34 5.11
CA VAL A 231 -29.98 10.21 6.56
C VAL A 231 -31.25 9.40 6.83
N ALA A 232 -32.32 9.63 6.08
CA ALA A 232 -33.56 8.85 6.18
C ALA A 232 -33.33 7.37 5.80
N TRP A 233 -32.56 7.09 4.75
CA TRP A 233 -32.16 5.73 4.42
C TRP A 233 -31.35 5.08 5.55
N LYS A 234 -30.35 5.80 6.11
CA LYS A 234 -29.52 5.28 7.20
C LYS A 234 -30.33 5.03 8.47
N ALA A 235 -31.32 5.86 8.76
CA ALA A 235 -32.23 5.68 9.89
C ALA A 235 -33.12 4.43 9.75
N LYS A 236 -33.49 4.03 8.52
CA LYS A 236 -34.23 2.79 8.25
C LYS A 236 -33.38 1.52 8.38
N GLN A 237 -32.05 1.65 8.47
CA GLN A 237 -31.11 0.52 8.57
C GLN A 237 -30.65 0.24 10.02
N ASN A 238 -30.96 1.13 10.96
CA ASN A 238 -30.75 0.96 12.41
C ASN A 238 -32.02 0.41 13.05
#